data_AF-A0A7W8AE98-F1
#
_entry.id   AF-A0A7W8AE98-F1
#
_cell.length_a   1.000
_cell.length_b   1.000
_cell.length_c   1.000
_cell.angle_alpha   90.00
_cell.angle_beta   90.00
_cell.angle_gamma   90.00
#
_symmetry.space_group_name_H-M   'P 1'
#
loop_
_entity.id
_entity.type
_entity.pdbx_description
1 polymer ?
#
loop_
_entity_poly.entity_id
_entity_poly.type
_entity_poly.pdbx_seq_one_letter_code
_entity_poly.pdbx_strand_id
1 'polypeptide(L)'
;MLDLWLVILIALAIAAVGLLSNLLAGMILHNVKPWSRKGVALGLFIVLLGSAALAVAQKVGSTPAQDATAAMDRCNQDLKPDTQNTTTFSAGHRDAVFPPVPYGEQAPNGIRDGDVIRIAEVSGSIQFDGLEKRVGPGGNGVAAPRGWFVPGAPQYSAILRYNNNPTGWVGDPFPYDRMTTCTRYTGGMDVRLAFLMNLRSDQSGKSGAWTFTLKVYRD
;
A
#
# COMPACT_ATOMS: atom_id res chain seq x y z
N MET A 1 -15.97 14.58 -13.72
CA MET A 1 -17.00 15.57 -13.34
C MET A 1 -17.70 15.01 -12.12
N LEU A 2 -17.51 15.61 -10.94
CA LEU A 2 -18.31 15.23 -9.78
C LEU A 2 -19.75 15.63 -10.05
N ASP A 3 -20.65 14.67 -9.91
CA ASP A 3 -22.08 14.84 -10.13
C ASP A 3 -22.61 15.96 -9.20
N LEU A 4 -23.28 16.95 -9.78
CA LEU A 4 -23.89 18.08 -9.05
C LEU A 4 -24.79 17.58 -7.91
N TRP A 5 -25.39 16.40 -8.08
CA TRP A 5 -26.21 15.74 -7.06
C TRP A 5 -25.41 15.32 -5.82
N LEU A 6 -24.16 14.89 -5.98
CA LEU A 6 -23.31 14.50 -4.85
C LEU A 6 -22.91 15.72 -4.00
N VAL A 7 -22.68 16.87 -4.64
CA VAL A 7 -22.38 18.13 -3.96
C VAL A 7 -23.58 18.62 -3.14
N ILE A 8 -24.80 18.50 -3.69
CA ILE A 8 -26.05 18.87 -3.00
C ILE A 8 -26.29 17.94 -1.79
N LEU A 9 -26.05 16.63 -1.94
CA LEU A 9 -26.19 15.66 -0.85
C LEU A 9 -25.23 15.93 0.32
N ILE A 10 -23.96 16.26 0.02
CA ILE A 10 -22.98 16.60 1.07
C ILE A 10 -23.38 17.88 1.80
N ALA A 11 -23.85 18.90 1.07
CA ALA A 11 -24.30 20.16 1.68
C ALA A 11 -25.50 19.96 2.64
N LEU A 12 -26.47 19.13 2.25
CA LEU A 12 -27.62 18.80 3.09
C LEU A 12 -27.23 17.99 4.33
N ALA A 13 -26.29 17.05 4.21
CA ALA A 13 -25.80 16.27 5.35
C ALA A 13 -25.11 17.15 6.40
N ILE A 14 -24.29 18.13 5.98
CA ILE A 14 -23.62 19.07 6.88
C ILE A 14 -24.64 19.97 7.61
N ALA A 15 -25.66 20.45 6.90
CA ALA A 15 -26.73 21.25 7.51
C ALA A 15 -27.53 20.47 8.56
N ALA A 16 -27.80 19.19 8.31
CA ALA A 16 -28.53 18.32 9.23
C ALA A 16 -27.75 18.07 10.54
N VAL A 17 -26.42 17.87 10.46
CA VAL A 17 -25.56 17.70 11.66
C VAL A 17 -25.57 18.97 12.52
N GLY A 18 -25.48 20.15 11.89
CA GLY A 18 -25.55 21.43 12.60
C GLY A 18 -26.86 21.67 13.34
N LEU A 19 -28.00 21.25 12.77
CA LEU A 19 -29.30 21.34 13.45
C LEU A 19 -29.41 20.36 14.63
N LEU A 20 -28.89 19.14 14.49
CA LEU A 20 -28.96 18.13 15.55
C LEU A 20 -28.13 18.53 16.78
N SER A 21 -26.96 19.13 16.58
CA SER A 21 -26.09 19.60 17.68
C SER A 21 -26.74 20.71 18.51
N ASN A 22 -27.52 21.59 17.88
CA ASN A 22 -28.24 22.65 18.58
C ASN A 22 -29.44 22.13 19.39
N LEU A 23 -30.12 21.08 18.92
CA LEU A 23 -31.23 20.45 19.65
C LEU A 23 -30.73 19.67 20.88
N LEU A 24 -29.59 18.98 20.80
CA LEU A 24 -29.01 18.28 21.95
C LEU A 24 -28.50 19.24 23.04
N ALA A 25 -27.96 20.40 22.65
CA ALA A 25 -27.51 21.42 23.62
C ALA A 25 -28.69 22.00 24.43
N GLY A 26 -29.90 22.06 23.85
CA GLY A 26 -31.10 22.55 24.54
C GLY A 26 -31.67 21.58 25.59
N MET A 27 -31.52 20.26 25.42
CA MET A 27 -32.11 19.27 26.35
C MET A 27 -31.30 19.06 27.63
N ILE A 28 -30.01 19.41 27.65
CA ILE A 28 -29.14 19.21 28.84
C ILE A 28 -29.39 20.28 29.92
N LEU A 29 -30.03 21.42 29.58
CA LEU A 29 -30.21 22.54 30.51
C LEU A 29 -31.46 22.46 31.40
N HIS A 30 -32.33 21.45 31.27
CA HIS A 30 -33.62 21.43 31.98
C HIS A 30 -33.81 20.36 33.06
N ASN A 31 -32.77 19.60 33.47
CA ASN A 31 -32.96 18.50 34.44
C ASN A 31 -31.92 18.43 35.58
N VAL A 32 -31.39 19.57 36.04
CA VAL A 32 -30.45 19.61 37.17
C VAL A 32 -31.18 20.06 38.44
N LYS A 33 -31.43 19.10 39.33
CA LYS A 33 -32.02 19.28 40.67
C LYS A 33 -30.95 19.85 41.63
N PRO A 34 -31.26 20.83 42.50
CA PRO A 34 -30.24 21.50 43.33
C PRO A 34 -29.89 20.65 44.56
N TRP A 35 -28.66 20.13 44.62
CA TRP A 35 -28.08 19.55 45.83
C TRP A 35 -26.86 20.34 46.30
N SER A 36 -27.01 20.89 47.51
CA SER A 36 -26.03 21.19 48.56
C SER A 36 -24.62 21.68 48.18
N ARG A 37 -24.40 22.95 48.56
CA ARG A 37 -23.17 23.72 48.72
C ARG A 37 -21.98 22.92 49.29
N LYS A 38 -20.84 22.96 48.60
CA LYS A 38 -19.52 23.45 49.08
C LYS A 38 -18.56 23.49 47.89
N GLY A 39 -17.73 24.52 47.87
CA GLY A 39 -17.03 25.03 46.69
C GLY A 39 -16.18 24.02 45.93
N VAL A 40 -15.98 24.27 44.63
CA VAL A 40 -14.78 24.95 44.11
C VAL A 40 -15.02 25.28 42.63
N ALA A 41 -14.62 26.51 42.32
CA ALA A 41 -14.53 27.23 41.04
C ALA A 41 -14.82 26.47 39.72
N LEU A 42 -15.94 26.87 39.15
CA LEU A 42 -16.32 26.83 37.75
C LEU A 42 -15.37 27.74 36.93
N GLY A 43 -14.65 27.18 35.97
CA GLY A 43 -13.91 27.92 34.93
C GLY A 43 -14.58 27.74 33.58
N LEU A 44 -15.73 28.38 33.42
CA LEU A 44 -16.58 28.37 32.23
C LEU A 44 -15.93 29.23 31.13
N PHE A 45 -15.26 28.62 30.15
CA PHE A 45 -14.84 29.30 28.92
C PHE A 45 -15.88 29.03 27.82
N ILE A 46 -16.92 29.87 27.79
CA ILE A 46 -17.86 29.97 26.68
C ILE A 46 -17.63 31.33 26.03
N VAL A 47 -17.87 31.37 24.71
CA VAL A 47 -18.08 32.53 23.83
C VAL A 47 -16.81 33.06 23.16
N LEU A 48 -16.68 32.75 21.88
CA LEU A 48 -16.69 33.75 20.81
C LEU A 48 -16.66 33.03 19.44
N LEU A 49 -17.85 32.66 18.95
CA LEU A 49 -18.09 32.54 17.52
C LEU A 49 -18.03 33.95 16.93
N GLY A 50 -16.84 34.36 16.52
CA GLY A 50 -16.63 35.50 15.64
C GLY A 50 -16.86 35.06 14.20
N SER A 51 -17.95 35.54 13.61
CA SER A 51 -18.27 35.44 12.19
C SER A 51 -17.23 36.17 11.34
N ALA A 52 -16.11 35.51 11.05
CA ALA A 52 -15.21 35.92 9.99
C ALA A 52 -15.64 35.20 8.70
N ALA A 53 -16.65 35.73 8.04
CA ALA A 53 -16.91 35.46 6.63
C ALA A 53 -15.78 36.10 5.81
N LEU A 54 -14.59 35.52 5.85
CA LEU A 54 -13.53 35.86 4.91
C LEU A 54 -13.92 35.22 3.59
N ALA A 55 -14.35 36.06 2.65
CA ALA A 55 -14.45 35.73 1.25
C ALA A 55 -13.05 35.31 0.77
N VAL A 56 -12.74 34.03 0.89
CA VAL A 56 -11.65 33.41 0.17
C VAL A 56 -12.12 33.39 -1.27
N ALA A 57 -11.75 34.44 -2.02
CA ALA A 57 -11.74 34.41 -3.46
C ALA A 57 -10.90 33.17 -3.83
N GLN A 58 -11.59 32.07 -4.14
CA GLN A 58 -10.98 30.90 -4.73
C GLN A 58 -10.44 31.39 -6.06
N LYS A 59 -9.15 31.77 -6.06
CA LYS A 59 -8.35 31.70 -7.25
C LYS A 59 -8.42 30.23 -7.64
N VAL A 60 -9.37 29.93 -8.52
CA VAL A 60 -9.36 28.69 -9.30
C VAL A 60 -8.13 28.84 -10.17
N GLY A 61 -6.96 28.68 -9.56
CA GLY A 61 -5.81 28.19 -10.27
C GLY A 61 -6.33 26.88 -10.81
N SER A 62 -6.60 26.85 -12.11
CA SER A 62 -6.45 25.63 -12.87
C SER A 62 -5.13 25.05 -12.39
N THR A 63 -5.18 24.05 -11.51
CA THR A 63 -4.05 23.17 -11.32
C THR A 63 -3.69 22.83 -12.76
N PRO A 64 -2.49 23.22 -13.27
CA PRO A 64 -2.10 22.76 -14.58
C PRO A 64 -2.41 21.27 -14.55
N ALA A 65 -3.20 20.78 -15.52
CA ALA A 65 -3.27 19.36 -15.74
C ALA A 65 -1.81 18.97 -15.74
N GLN A 66 -1.34 18.34 -14.65
CA GLN A 66 0.01 17.84 -14.63
C GLN A 66 0.03 17.05 -15.91
N ASP A 67 0.93 17.39 -16.82
CA ASP A 67 1.34 16.47 -17.86
C ASP A 67 1.77 15.25 -17.07
N ALA A 68 0.79 14.40 -16.78
CA ALA A 68 0.92 13.13 -16.14
C ALA A 68 1.51 12.31 -17.27
N THR A 69 2.81 12.54 -17.49
CA THR A 69 3.65 11.61 -18.19
C THR A 69 3.27 10.27 -17.61
N ALA A 70 2.62 9.44 -18.43
CA ALA A 70 1.95 8.26 -17.93
C ALA A 70 2.93 7.48 -17.04
N ALA A 71 2.47 6.84 -15.98
CA ALA A 71 3.28 6.08 -15.03
C ALA A 71 4.30 5.16 -15.74
N MET A 72 3.92 4.66 -16.93
CA MET A 72 4.79 3.89 -17.81
C MET A 72 5.99 4.71 -18.34
N ASP A 73 5.76 5.89 -18.87
CA ASP A 73 6.82 6.78 -19.37
C ASP A 73 7.74 7.24 -18.23
N ARG A 74 7.18 7.56 -17.07
CA ARG A 74 7.95 7.87 -15.87
C ARG A 74 8.84 6.70 -15.45
N CYS A 75 8.31 5.48 -15.48
CA CYS A 75 9.07 4.28 -15.17
C CYS A 75 10.19 4.02 -16.18
N ASN A 76 9.89 4.15 -17.48
CA ASN A 76 10.85 3.93 -18.57
C ASN A 76 12.01 4.93 -18.55
N GLN A 77 11.76 6.16 -18.09
CA GLN A 77 12.76 7.21 -17.92
C GLN A 77 13.47 7.16 -16.54
N ASP A 78 13.17 6.16 -15.70
CA ASP A 78 13.65 6.03 -14.32
C ASP A 78 13.44 7.31 -13.47
N LEU A 79 12.32 8.00 -13.68
CA LEU A 79 11.94 9.17 -12.88
C LEU A 79 11.60 8.75 -11.43
N LYS A 80 11.39 9.74 -10.56
CA LYS A 80 11.04 9.48 -9.16
C LYS A 80 9.72 8.67 -9.07
N PRO A 81 9.73 7.50 -8.40
CA PRO A 81 8.52 6.72 -8.18
C PRO A 81 7.66 7.36 -7.08
N ASP A 82 6.37 7.03 -7.07
CA ASP A 82 5.44 7.44 -6.01
C ASP A 82 5.71 6.68 -4.71
N THR A 83 6.15 5.43 -4.84
CA THR A 83 6.57 4.61 -3.69
C THR A 83 7.82 3.83 -4.06
N GLN A 84 8.77 3.80 -3.13
CA GLN A 84 9.98 3.00 -3.22
C GLN A 84 10.16 2.25 -1.91
N ASN A 85 10.30 0.92 -1.98
CA ASN A 85 10.49 0.09 -0.81
C ASN A 85 11.60 -0.94 -1.06
N THR A 86 12.48 -1.08 -0.07
CA THR A 86 13.55 -2.08 -0.08
C THR A 86 13.19 -3.22 0.87
N THR A 87 13.09 -4.43 0.34
CA THR A 87 12.76 -5.64 1.12
C THR A 87 13.91 -6.62 1.07
N THR A 88 14.30 -7.14 2.23
CA THR A 88 15.32 -8.18 2.36
C THR A 88 14.65 -9.51 2.68
N PHE A 89 14.94 -10.52 1.87
CA PHE A 89 14.42 -11.87 1.97
C PHE A 89 15.55 -12.82 2.38
N SER A 90 15.58 -13.20 3.67
CA SER A 90 16.64 -14.03 4.24
C SER A 90 16.39 -15.52 4.05
N ALA A 91 17.47 -16.30 4.06
CA ALA A 91 17.47 -17.76 3.83
C ALA A 91 16.52 -18.56 4.74
N GLY A 92 16.22 -18.06 5.94
CA GLY A 92 15.33 -18.73 6.91
C GLY A 92 13.84 -18.62 6.58
N HIS A 93 13.44 -17.75 5.63
CA HIS A 93 12.05 -17.61 5.24
C HIS A 93 11.70 -18.62 4.15
N ARG A 94 10.89 -19.63 4.49
CA ARG A 94 10.27 -20.54 3.51
C ARG A 94 8.93 -20.00 3.00
N ASP A 95 8.26 -19.21 3.84
CA ASP A 95 6.97 -18.61 3.53
C ASP A 95 7.12 -17.28 2.81
N ALA A 96 6.04 -16.85 2.19
CA ALA A 96 5.95 -15.55 1.54
C ALA A 96 6.27 -14.42 2.54
N VAL A 97 7.27 -13.61 2.21
CA VAL A 97 7.57 -12.43 3.01
C VAL A 97 6.76 -11.25 2.50
N PHE A 98 6.00 -10.66 3.43
CA PHE A 98 5.31 -9.40 3.26
C PHE A 98 5.97 -8.35 4.15
N PRO A 99 6.05 -7.08 3.74
CA PRO A 99 6.24 -5.99 4.69
C PRO A 99 5.14 -6.05 5.76
N PRO A 100 5.44 -5.71 7.03
CA PRO A 100 4.43 -5.67 8.07
C PRO A 100 3.32 -4.66 7.73
N VAL A 101 2.14 -4.90 8.31
CA VAL A 101 0.93 -4.04 8.31
C VAL A 101 1.28 -2.55 8.23
N PRO A 102 0.60 -1.73 7.40
CA PRO A 102 -0.72 -1.91 6.79
C PRO A 102 -0.81 -2.82 5.54
N TYR A 103 -2.03 -3.20 5.15
CA TYR A 103 -2.35 -4.07 4.01
C TYR A 103 -2.93 -3.29 2.81
N GLY A 104 -3.04 -3.94 1.65
CA GLY A 104 -3.63 -3.35 0.45
C GLY A 104 -2.81 -2.16 -0.06
N GLU A 105 -3.47 -1.12 -0.56
CA GLU A 105 -2.83 0.10 -1.08
C GLU A 105 -1.96 0.83 -0.05
N GLN A 106 -2.25 0.65 1.23
CA GLN A 106 -1.52 1.29 2.32
C GLN A 106 -0.19 0.58 2.60
N ALA A 107 -0.04 -0.68 2.16
CA ALA A 107 1.18 -1.44 2.38
C ALA A 107 2.38 -0.77 1.68
N PRO A 108 3.60 -0.86 2.25
CA PRO A 108 4.82 -0.37 1.59
C PRO A 108 5.06 -0.96 0.18
N ASN A 109 4.43 -2.09 -0.12
CA ASN A 109 4.42 -2.77 -1.41
C ASN A 109 3.00 -2.89 -2.01
N GLY A 110 2.10 -1.97 -1.65
CA GLY A 110 0.73 -1.88 -2.15
C GLY A 110 0.70 -1.41 -3.61
N ILE A 111 -0.09 -2.10 -4.42
CA ILE A 111 -0.20 -1.94 -5.87
C ILE A 111 -1.68 -1.80 -6.22
N ARG A 112 -2.01 -0.77 -6.99
CA ARG A 112 -3.35 -0.49 -7.51
C ARG A 112 -3.48 -0.90 -8.96
N ASP A 113 -4.70 -1.13 -9.40
CA ASP A 113 -4.98 -1.29 -10.83
C ASP A 113 -4.48 -0.07 -11.62
N GLY A 114 -3.73 -0.31 -12.69
CA GLY A 114 -3.09 0.75 -13.49
C GLY A 114 -1.67 1.14 -13.06
N ASP A 115 -1.24 0.81 -11.84
CA ASP A 115 0.13 1.10 -11.38
C ASP A 115 1.17 0.44 -12.28
N VAL A 116 2.30 1.12 -12.48
CA VAL A 116 3.47 0.57 -13.15
C VAL A 116 4.55 0.24 -12.13
N ILE A 117 5.05 -0.99 -12.21
CA ILE A 117 5.94 -1.59 -11.22
C ILE A 117 7.27 -1.94 -11.86
N ARG A 118 8.36 -1.72 -11.12
CA ARG A 118 9.70 -2.17 -11.51
C ARG A 118 10.54 -2.54 -10.28
N ILE A 119 11.27 -3.65 -10.37
CA ILE A 119 12.36 -4.00 -9.46
C ILE A 119 13.63 -3.39 -10.05
N ALA A 120 14.12 -2.31 -9.43
CA ALA A 120 15.23 -1.52 -9.95
C ALA A 120 16.59 -2.02 -9.48
N GLU A 121 16.67 -2.54 -8.26
CA GLU A 121 17.91 -3.02 -7.66
C GLU A 121 17.70 -4.41 -7.06
N VAL A 122 18.66 -5.29 -7.32
CA VAL A 122 18.67 -6.67 -6.86
C VAL A 122 20.09 -7.01 -6.41
N SER A 123 20.24 -7.42 -5.15
CA SER A 123 21.55 -7.76 -4.59
C SER A 123 21.49 -8.94 -3.62
N GLY A 124 22.67 -9.42 -3.23
CA GLY A 124 22.82 -10.51 -2.27
C GLY A 124 22.80 -11.90 -2.91
N SER A 125 23.05 -12.90 -2.06
CA SER A 125 23.03 -14.31 -2.44
C SER A 125 22.70 -15.19 -1.24
N ILE A 126 22.02 -16.30 -1.51
CA ILE A 126 21.61 -17.30 -0.52
C ILE A 126 22.36 -18.59 -0.77
N GLN A 127 22.87 -19.19 0.29
CA GLN A 127 23.33 -20.58 0.32
C GLN A 127 22.14 -21.48 0.64
N PHE A 128 21.86 -22.47 -0.20
CA PHE A 128 20.79 -23.44 0.03
C PHE A 128 21.35 -24.79 0.53
N ASP A 129 20.55 -25.51 1.29
CA ASP A 129 20.91 -26.86 1.74
C ASP A 129 21.06 -27.81 0.53
N GLY A 130 22.13 -28.59 0.52
CA GLY A 130 22.47 -29.51 -0.57
C GLY A 130 23.01 -28.84 -1.84
N LEU A 131 23.15 -27.51 -1.86
CA LEU A 131 23.86 -26.78 -2.91
C LEU A 131 25.22 -26.34 -2.36
N GLU A 132 26.30 -26.44 -3.13
CA GLU A 132 27.64 -26.03 -2.68
C GLU A 132 27.91 -24.53 -2.87
N LYS A 133 27.19 -23.90 -3.80
CA LYS A 133 27.36 -22.50 -4.18
C LYS A 133 26.23 -21.61 -3.67
N ARG A 134 26.53 -20.34 -3.47
CA ARG A 134 25.52 -19.30 -3.25
C ARG A 134 24.91 -18.89 -4.58
N VAL A 135 23.61 -18.60 -4.57
CA VAL A 135 22.88 -18.16 -5.77
C VAL A 135 22.18 -16.83 -5.53
N GLY A 136 22.15 -16.00 -6.56
CA GLY A 136 21.36 -14.79 -6.57
C GLY A 136 19.87 -15.09 -6.84
N PRO A 137 19.02 -14.05 -6.91
CA PRO A 137 17.58 -14.20 -7.15
C PRO A 137 17.22 -14.88 -8.47
N GLY A 138 18.12 -14.87 -9.47
CA GLY A 138 17.96 -15.64 -10.72
C GLY A 138 18.03 -17.15 -10.56
N GLY A 139 18.40 -17.64 -9.37
CA GLY A 139 18.60 -19.06 -9.13
C GLY A 139 19.90 -19.59 -9.69
N ASN A 140 19.97 -20.89 -9.92
CA ASN A 140 21.20 -21.58 -10.35
C ASN A 140 21.32 -21.78 -11.87
N GLY A 141 20.36 -21.26 -12.67
CA GLY A 141 20.30 -21.42 -14.13
C GLY A 141 19.74 -22.76 -14.62
N VAL A 142 19.32 -23.64 -13.72
CA VAL A 142 18.71 -24.94 -14.05
C VAL A 142 17.20 -24.82 -13.91
N ALA A 143 16.45 -25.26 -14.91
CA ALA A 143 14.99 -25.29 -14.82
C ALA A 143 14.51 -26.26 -13.72
N ALA A 144 13.52 -25.84 -12.95
CA ALA A 144 12.94 -26.64 -11.89
C ALA A 144 12.09 -27.78 -12.48
N PRO A 145 12.36 -29.05 -12.14
CA PRO A 145 11.52 -30.16 -12.56
C PRO A 145 10.15 -30.15 -11.86
N ARG A 146 9.28 -31.11 -12.20
CA ARG A 146 8.03 -31.35 -11.47
C ARG A 146 8.30 -31.58 -9.98
N GLY A 147 7.40 -31.09 -9.12
CA GLY A 147 7.51 -31.20 -7.66
C GLY A 147 8.18 -30.01 -6.96
N TRP A 148 8.68 -29.03 -7.73
CA TRP A 148 9.08 -27.73 -7.22
C TRP A 148 7.88 -26.80 -7.11
N PHE A 149 8.01 -25.71 -6.33
CA PHE A 149 6.95 -24.72 -6.17
C PHE A 149 6.47 -24.13 -7.51
N VAL A 150 7.40 -23.74 -8.39
CA VAL A 150 7.10 -23.32 -9.77
C VAL A 150 7.96 -24.13 -10.74
N PRO A 151 7.42 -25.26 -11.28
CA PRO A 151 8.10 -26.03 -12.30
C PRO A 151 8.39 -25.19 -13.56
N GLY A 152 9.54 -25.42 -14.20
CA GLY A 152 10.00 -24.69 -15.39
C GLY A 152 10.72 -23.38 -15.09
N ALA A 153 10.40 -22.69 -13.99
CA ALA A 153 11.19 -21.54 -13.52
C ALA A 153 12.58 -22.00 -13.02
N PRO A 154 13.60 -21.13 -12.95
CA PRO A 154 14.90 -21.52 -12.43
C PRO A 154 14.83 -22.05 -10.98
N GLN A 155 15.62 -23.06 -10.65
CA GLN A 155 15.72 -23.59 -9.29
C GLN A 155 16.37 -22.56 -8.37
N TYR A 156 15.94 -22.53 -7.10
CA TYR A 156 16.48 -21.64 -6.07
C TYR A 156 16.37 -20.15 -6.44
N SER A 157 15.38 -19.79 -7.27
CA SER A 157 15.15 -18.42 -7.71
C SER A 157 14.12 -17.70 -6.85
N ALA A 158 14.07 -16.38 -6.98
CA ALA A 158 12.98 -15.57 -6.47
C ALA A 158 11.75 -15.71 -7.39
N ILE A 159 10.62 -15.97 -6.76
CA ILE A 159 9.29 -16.03 -7.36
C ILE A 159 8.45 -14.92 -6.73
N LEU A 160 7.65 -14.27 -7.55
CA LEU A 160 6.74 -13.23 -7.14
C LEU A 160 5.30 -13.73 -7.23
N ARG A 161 4.45 -13.22 -6.35
CA ARG A 161 3.01 -13.46 -6.42
C ARG A 161 2.24 -12.31 -5.83
N TYR A 162 1.11 -11.96 -6.45
CA TYR A 162 0.20 -10.97 -5.88
C TYR A 162 -0.67 -11.59 -4.79
N ASN A 163 -0.95 -10.80 -3.76
CA ASN A 163 -1.84 -11.15 -2.68
C ASN A 163 -2.78 -9.98 -2.42
N ASN A 164 -4.08 -10.23 -2.38
CA ASN A 164 -5.08 -9.28 -1.89
C ASN A 164 -5.49 -9.76 -0.50
N ASN A 165 -5.14 -9.04 0.55
CA ASN A 165 -5.58 -9.39 1.90
C ASN A 165 -6.95 -8.75 2.17
N PRO A 166 -7.99 -9.49 2.61
CA PRO A 166 -7.98 -10.88 3.10
C PRO A 166 -8.33 -11.96 2.06
N THR A 167 -8.59 -11.61 0.80
CA THR A 167 -9.10 -12.56 -0.21
C THR A 167 -8.10 -13.65 -0.66
N GLY A 168 -6.81 -13.47 -0.38
CA GLY A 168 -5.76 -14.45 -0.61
C GLY A 168 -4.87 -14.15 -1.81
N TRP A 169 -4.38 -15.21 -2.46
CA TRP A 169 -3.48 -15.09 -3.62
C TRP A 169 -4.23 -14.69 -4.89
N VAL A 170 -3.66 -13.77 -5.66
CA VAL A 170 -4.21 -13.28 -6.92
C VAL A 170 -3.30 -13.72 -8.06
N GLY A 171 -3.86 -14.51 -8.97
CA GLY A 171 -3.14 -15.05 -10.13
C GLY A 171 -2.04 -16.07 -9.80
N ASP A 172 -1.33 -16.44 -10.86
CA ASP A 172 -0.25 -17.41 -10.83
C ASP A 172 1.07 -16.78 -10.35
N PRO A 173 1.94 -17.54 -9.67
CA PRO A 173 3.29 -17.11 -9.39
C PRO A 173 4.11 -16.93 -10.68
N PHE A 174 5.04 -15.99 -10.68
CA PHE A 174 5.92 -15.73 -11.82
C PHE A 174 7.35 -15.40 -11.37
N PRO A 175 8.39 -15.61 -12.19
CA PRO A 175 9.76 -15.30 -11.80
C PRO A 175 9.98 -13.78 -11.66
N TYR A 176 10.90 -13.38 -10.79
CA TYR A 176 11.09 -11.95 -10.46
C TYR A 176 11.58 -11.10 -11.63
N ASP A 177 12.27 -11.72 -12.59
CA ASP A 177 12.85 -11.07 -13.77
C ASP A 177 11.79 -10.38 -14.63
N ARG A 178 10.54 -10.89 -14.65
CA ARG A 178 9.38 -10.26 -15.28
C ARG A 178 9.16 -8.81 -14.82
N MET A 179 9.55 -8.48 -13.58
CA MET A 179 9.41 -7.14 -13.03
C MET A 179 10.70 -6.31 -13.08
N THR A 180 11.78 -6.80 -13.69
CA THR A 180 12.99 -5.96 -13.90
C THR A 180 12.76 -4.89 -14.97
N THR A 181 11.73 -5.08 -15.79
CA THR A 181 11.17 -4.09 -16.73
C THR A 181 9.89 -3.45 -16.18
N CYS A 182 9.57 -2.25 -16.65
CA CYS A 182 8.33 -1.55 -16.31
C CYS A 182 7.10 -2.37 -16.70
N THR A 183 6.34 -2.82 -15.70
CA THR A 183 5.18 -3.68 -15.89
C THR A 183 3.94 -3.01 -15.33
N ARG A 184 2.92 -2.79 -16.17
CA ARG A 184 1.62 -2.30 -15.72
C ARG A 184 0.84 -3.44 -15.07
N TYR A 185 0.27 -3.19 -13.90
CA TYR A 185 -0.65 -4.10 -13.26
C TYR A 185 -2.08 -3.83 -13.74
N THR A 186 -2.79 -4.90 -14.11
CA THR A 186 -4.13 -4.84 -14.72
C THR A 186 -5.07 -5.88 -14.10
N GLY A 187 -5.00 -6.04 -12.78
CA GLY A 187 -5.75 -7.06 -12.04
C GLY A 187 -7.13 -6.63 -11.56
N GLY A 188 -7.52 -5.36 -11.72
CA GLY A 188 -8.83 -4.83 -11.34
C GLY A 188 -9.08 -4.76 -9.83
N MET A 189 -8.07 -5.03 -9.00
CA MET A 189 -8.16 -4.97 -7.55
C MET A 189 -6.80 -4.69 -6.92
N ASP A 190 -6.79 -4.04 -5.77
CA ASP A 190 -5.55 -3.72 -5.08
C ASP A 190 -4.88 -4.96 -4.50
N VAL A 191 -3.56 -5.03 -4.64
CA VAL A 191 -2.75 -6.17 -4.19
C VAL A 191 -1.49 -5.68 -3.49
N ARG A 192 -0.76 -6.62 -2.91
CA ARG A 192 0.62 -6.47 -2.49
C ARG A 192 1.48 -7.51 -3.17
N LEU A 193 2.74 -7.17 -3.43
CA LEU A 193 3.71 -8.08 -4.06
C LEU A 193 4.45 -8.91 -3.00
N ALA A 194 4.28 -10.23 -3.03
CA ALA A 194 5.03 -11.14 -2.18
C ALA A 194 6.28 -11.68 -2.88
N PHE A 195 7.33 -11.92 -2.11
CA PHE A 195 8.54 -12.62 -2.54
C PHE A 195 8.54 -14.04 -1.96
N LEU A 196 8.80 -15.03 -2.81
CA LEU A 196 8.88 -16.45 -2.48
C LEU A 196 10.17 -17.06 -3.06
N MET A 197 10.59 -18.22 -2.56
CA MET A 197 11.71 -18.99 -3.13
C MET A 197 11.17 -20.16 -3.94
N ASN A 198 11.70 -20.37 -5.15
CA ASN A 198 11.42 -21.59 -5.90
C ASN A 198 12.23 -22.75 -5.32
N LEU A 199 11.64 -23.50 -4.39
CA LEU A 199 12.27 -24.63 -3.71
C LEU A 199 11.38 -25.88 -3.77
N ARG A 200 11.99 -27.03 -3.47
CA ARG A 200 11.23 -28.24 -3.09
C ARG A 200 10.80 -28.16 -1.63
N SER A 201 9.77 -28.95 -1.28
CA SER A 201 9.22 -29.02 0.08
C SER A 201 10.20 -29.55 1.15
N ASP A 202 11.28 -30.19 0.75
CA ASP A 202 12.36 -30.72 1.62
C ASP A 202 13.61 -29.83 1.62
N GLN A 203 13.59 -28.67 0.95
CA GLN A 203 14.73 -27.75 0.87
C GLN A 203 14.49 -26.46 1.64
N SER A 204 15.58 -25.89 2.16
CA SER A 204 15.62 -24.61 2.87
C SER A 204 16.87 -23.81 2.49
N GLY A 205 16.79 -22.49 2.72
CA GLY A 205 17.97 -21.65 2.72
C GLY A 205 18.76 -21.86 4.02
N LYS A 206 20.08 -21.98 3.90
CA LYS A 206 21.02 -22.15 5.02
C LYS A 206 21.53 -20.80 5.54
N SER A 207 21.92 -19.89 4.66
CA SER A 207 22.46 -18.59 5.05
C SER A 207 22.39 -17.55 3.92
N GLY A 208 22.49 -16.27 4.28
CA GLY A 208 22.44 -15.15 3.35
C GLY A 208 21.03 -14.56 3.18
N ALA A 209 20.93 -13.65 2.23
CA ALA A 209 19.69 -12.97 1.88
C ALA A 209 19.76 -12.41 0.47
N TRP A 210 18.59 -12.16 -0.10
CA TRP A 210 18.40 -11.32 -1.27
C TRP A 210 17.76 -10.00 -0.87
N THR A 211 18.11 -8.92 -1.54
CA THR A 211 17.51 -7.60 -1.31
C THR A 211 16.96 -7.07 -2.63
N PHE A 212 15.71 -6.59 -2.59
CA PHE A 212 15.00 -6.05 -3.74
C PHE A 212 14.53 -4.64 -3.45
N THR A 213 14.74 -3.72 -4.38
CA THR A 213 14.13 -2.40 -4.36
C THR A 213 13.00 -2.32 -5.38
N LEU A 214 11.78 -2.26 -4.85
CA LEU A 214 10.55 -2.11 -5.61
C LEU A 214 10.26 -0.63 -5.82
N LYS A 215 10.04 -0.22 -7.06
CA LYS A 215 9.54 1.10 -7.45
C LYS A 215 8.12 0.95 -7.99
N VAL A 216 7.20 1.79 -7.50
CA VAL A 216 5.81 1.87 -7.95
C VAL A 216 5.54 3.28 -8.46
N TYR A 217 5.02 3.36 -9.69
CA TYR A 217 4.63 4.57 -10.39
C TYR A 217 3.13 4.55 -10.56
N ARG A 218 2.47 5.63 -10.14
CA ARG A 218 1.02 5.81 -10.17
C ARG A 218 0.65 6.87 -11.21
N ASP A 219 -0.45 6.61 -11.90
CA ASP A 219 -1.13 7.60 -12.76
C ASP A 219 -1.92 8.59 -11.88
#